data_AF-A0A7V5PYL2-F1
#
_entry.id   AF-A0A7V5PYL2-F1
#
_cell.length_a   1.000
_cell.length_b   1.000
_cell.length_c   1.000
_cell.angle_alpha   90.00
_cell.angle_beta   90.00
_cell.angle_gamma   90.00
#
_symmetry.space_group_name_H-M   'P 1'
#
loop_
_entity.id
_entity.type
_entity.pdbx_description
1 polymer ?
#
loop_
_entity_poly.entity_id
_entity_poly.type
_entity_poly.pdbx_seq_one_letter_code
_entity_poly.pdbx_strand_id
1 'polypeptide(L)'
;MATKIPERAKERSMATEDAAQRTLQIGAAIRRQREAMRMTVVQLARKVGVSRNTITNYESGKTEPSASDLVRLAEVLACQVADLLGIGDVVPPPRFAFRSHASLRKDSSIIAAARKFLRAYAEIEEITGTRLSDRLRKHVCDSNGSLKSREIEALADDVRQDCGLHDCGPENIASVLENLGVRCLFVDFGSSGLDGISAIQGDMMLTMLRDSQRNMERIIFSAAHELGHLVLHPHLFTADDGKLEDGRDYEKEANTFAGAFLVPGNELARIWHEDRLYRLPLFHALLILKRVFHVSYWCLFYRLRDLELTDLQYAAFINHTKAYMGITGKARVQDLEPEPLETRALYRTTRFE
;
A
#
# COMPACT_ATOMS: atom_id res chain seq x y z
N MET A 1 9.82 25.16 65.95
CA MET A 1 8.42 24.83 65.56
C MET A 1 8.44 24.49 64.08
N ALA A 2 8.36 23.20 63.74
CA ALA A 2 8.25 22.75 62.35
C ALA A 2 6.82 23.00 61.88
N THR A 3 6.64 23.98 61.00
CA THR A 3 5.36 24.34 60.41
C THR A 3 4.89 23.19 59.53
N LYS A 4 3.97 22.36 60.04
CA LYS A 4 3.26 21.35 59.25
C LYS A 4 2.55 22.09 58.12
N ILE A 5 3.04 21.93 56.88
CA ILE A 5 2.29 22.28 55.68
C ILE A 5 0.96 21.51 55.78
N PRO A 6 -0.20 22.17 55.72
CA PRO A 6 -1.48 21.49 55.90
C PRO A 6 -1.68 20.49 54.76
N GLU A 7 -2.04 19.26 55.11
CA GLU A 7 -2.20 18.10 54.23
C GLU A 7 -3.04 18.42 52.98
N ARG A 8 -4.08 19.25 53.12
CA ARG A 8 -4.91 19.79 52.02
C ARG A 8 -4.17 20.66 51.00
N ALA A 9 -3.14 21.39 51.40
CA ALA A 9 -2.32 22.19 50.48
C ALA A 9 -1.38 21.29 49.67
N LYS A 10 -0.91 20.20 50.27
CA LYS A 10 -0.11 19.17 49.61
C LYS A 10 -0.95 18.38 48.59
N GLU A 11 -2.15 17.97 48.96
CA GLU A 11 -3.12 17.30 48.07
C GLU A 11 -3.53 18.19 46.88
N ARG A 12 -3.81 19.48 47.10
CA ARG A 12 -4.09 20.43 46.01
C ARG A 12 -2.88 20.63 45.09
N SER A 13 -1.68 20.73 45.64
CA SER A 13 -0.43 20.88 44.86
C SER A 13 -0.18 19.66 43.97
N MET A 14 -0.35 18.44 44.51
CA MET A 14 -0.20 17.20 43.76
C MET A 14 -1.27 17.06 42.67
N ALA A 15 -2.54 17.38 42.95
CA ALA A 15 -3.60 17.34 41.95
C ALA A 15 -3.38 18.36 40.80
N THR A 16 -2.79 19.52 41.08
CA THR A 16 -2.43 20.49 40.03
C THR A 16 -1.22 20.06 39.21
N GLU A 17 -0.25 19.37 39.81
CA GLU A 17 0.90 18.80 39.10
C GLU A 17 0.47 17.66 38.17
N ASP A 18 -0.42 16.77 38.63
CA ASP A 18 -0.98 15.68 37.82
C ASP A 18 -1.81 16.22 36.63
N ALA A 19 -2.60 17.28 36.85
CA ALA A 19 -3.38 17.91 35.78
C ALA A 19 -2.48 18.61 34.73
N ALA A 20 -1.41 19.28 35.18
CA ALA A 20 -0.44 19.90 34.27
C ALA A 20 0.32 18.84 33.46
N GLN A 21 0.74 17.75 34.11
CA GLN A 21 1.41 16.64 33.46
C GLN A 21 0.52 15.96 32.42
N ARG A 22 -0.77 15.77 32.75
CA ARG A 22 -1.78 15.24 31.81
C ARG A 22 -1.96 16.15 30.59
N THR A 23 -2.05 17.46 30.81
CA THR A 23 -2.20 18.43 29.70
C THR A 23 -0.99 18.39 28.78
N LEU A 24 0.22 18.24 29.34
CA LEU A 24 1.45 18.10 28.57
C LEU A 24 1.48 16.79 27.76
N GLN A 25 1.01 15.69 28.34
CA GLN A 25 0.91 14.40 27.66
C GLN A 25 -0.07 14.45 26.48
N ILE A 26 -1.25 15.05 26.68
CA ILE A 26 -2.23 15.27 25.61
C ILE A 26 -1.64 16.11 24.49
N GLY A 27 -0.96 17.21 24.83
CA GLY A 27 -0.28 18.06 23.86
C GLY A 27 0.78 17.32 23.04
N ALA A 28 1.61 16.50 23.69
CA ALA A 28 2.61 15.67 23.03
C ALA A 28 1.97 14.61 22.12
N ALA A 29 0.84 14.01 22.53
CA ALA A 29 0.09 13.06 21.71
C ALA A 29 -0.47 13.74 20.45
N ILE A 30 -1.11 14.90 20.59
CA ILE A 30 -1.62 15.69 19.45
C ILE A 30 -0.51 16.00 18.46
N ARG A 31 0.65 16.48 18.95
CA ARG A 31 1.82 16.76 18.10
C ARG A 31 2.27 15.53 17.32
N ARG A 32 2.46 14.40 18.01
CA ARG A 32 2.89 13.13 17.42
C ARG A 32 1.92 12.67 16.34
N GLN A 33 0.62 12.73 16.62
CA GLN A 33 -0.42 12.35 15.68
C GLN A 33 -0.47 13.27 14.45
N ARG A 34 -0.31 14.58 14.65
CA ARG A 34 -0.23 15.56 13.55
C ARG A 34 0.96 15.30 12.64
N GLU A 35 2.12 15.03 13.22
CA GLU A 35 3.36 14.75 12.48
C GLU A 35 3.26 13.43 11.71
N ALA A 36 2.67 12.39 12.30
CA ALA A 36 2.36 11.15 11.60
C ALA A 36 1.40 11.36 10.40
N MET A 37 0.49 12.33 10.49
CA MET A 37 -0.41 12.73 9.41
C MET A 37 0.24 13.70 8.40
N ARG A 38 1.53 14.04 8.61
CA ARG A 38 2.31 15.00 7.80
C ARG A 38 1.65 16.36 7.66
N MET A 39 0.90 16.77 8.68
CA MET A 39 0.21 18.05 8.71
C MET A 39 1.07 19.10 9.39
N THR A 40 1.09 20.30 8.82
CA THR A 40 1.54 21.51 9.53
C THR A 40 0.51 21.89 10.58
N VAL A 41 0.94 22.63 11.61
CA VAL A 41 0.04 23.21 12.62
C VAL A 41 -1.08 24.03 11.97
N VAL A 42 -0.78 24.74 10.87
CA VAL A 42 -1.75 25.54 10.12
C VAL A 42 -2.79 24.66 9.43
N GLN A 43 -2.37 23.56 8.80
CA GLN A 43 -3.29 22.63 8.16
C GLN A 43 -4.22 21.97 9.18
N LEU A 44 -3.69 21.53 10.33
CA LEU A 44 -4.50 20.96 11.39
C LEU A 44 -5.51 21.97 11.94
N ALA A 45 -5.07 23.19 12.25
CA ALA A 45 -5.93 24.26 12.74
C ALA A 45 -7.09 24.55 11.78
N ARG A 46 -6.81 24.65 10.49
CA ARG A 46 -7.82 24.86 9.44
C ARG A 46 -8.83 23.72 9.38
N LYS A 47 -8.39 22.47 9.44
CA LYS A 47 -9.27 21.28 9.37
C LYS A 47 -10.13 21.11 10.62
N VAL A 48 -9.58 21.39 11.80
CA VAL A 48 -10.31 21.34 13.08
C VAL A 48 -11.27 22.52 13.20
N GLY A 49 -10.96 23.67 12.58
CA GLY A 49 -11.77 24.90 12.67
C GLY A 49 -11.41 25.75 13.88
N VAL A 50 -10.12 25.84 14.22
CA VAL A 50 -9.58 26.66 15.31
C VAL A 50 -8.40 27.51 14.83
N SER A 51 -7.90 28.42 15.68
CA SER A 51 -6.74 29.25 15.31
C SER A 51 -5.44 28.43 15.34
N ARG A 52 -4.43 28.86 14.57
CA ARG A 52 -3.06 28.28 14.64
C ARG A 52 -2.52 28.31 16.08
N ASN A 53 -2.73 29.41 16.80
CA ASN A 53 -2.26 29.56 18.18
C ASN A 53 -2.94 28.58 19.12
N THR A 54 -4.22 28.28 18.88
CA THR A 54 -4.96 27.27 19.64
C THR A 54 -4.28 25.91 19.56
N ILE A 55 -3.95 25.43 18.35
CA ILE A 55 -3.21 24.16 18.17
C ILE A 55 -1.81 24.23 18.81
N THR A 56 -1.08 25.34 18.64
CA THR A 56 0.23 25.51 19.30
C THR A 56 0.13 25.43 20.83
N ASN A 57 -0.90 26.02 21.41
CA ASN A 57 -1.14 25.99 22.86
C ASN A 57 -1.51 24.58 23.34
N TYR A 58 -2.33 23.86 22.57
CA TYR A 58 -2.63 22.45 22.83
C TYR A 58 -1.34 21.62 22.81
N GLU A 59 -0.56 21.68 21.72
CA GLU A 59 0.67 20.89 21.57
C GLU A 59 1.79 21.23 22.57
N SER A 60 1.76 22.41 23.17
CA SER A 60 2.72 22.83 24.20
C SER A 60 2.22 22.56 25.63
N GLY A 61 1.02 22.03 25.79
CA GLY A 61 0.41 21.79 27.10
C GLY A 61 -0.02 23.06 27.84
N LYS A 62 -0.06 24.22 27.16
CA LYS A 62 -0.49 25.49 27.76
C LYS A 62 -2.00 25.57 27.98
N THR A 63 -2.76 24.81 27.20
CA THR A 63 -4.21 24.78 27.26
C THR A 63 -4.67 23.37 26.98
N GLU A 64 -5.58 22.86 27.80
CA GLU A 64 -6.22 21.58 27.53
C GLU A 64 -7.30 21.76 26.43
N PRO A 65 -7.35 20.89 25.41
CA PRO A 65 -8.43 20.92 24.44
C PRO A 65 -9.77 20.60 25.11
N SER A 66 -10.85 21.24 24.65
CA SER A 66 -12.19 20.87 25.11
C SER A 66 -12.57 19.46 24.62
N ALA A 67 -13.59 18.84 25.22
CA ALA A 67 -14.08 17.53 24.76
C ALA A 67 -14.51 17.55 23.28
N SER A 68 -15.12 18.63 22.82
CA SER A 68 -15.50 18.79 21.41
C SER A 68 -14.28 18.98 20.51
N ASP A 69 -13.23 19.67 20.97
CA ASP A 69 -11.97 19.78 20.25
C ASP A 69 -11.24 18.44 20.16
N LEU A 70 -11.24 17.64 21.22
CA LEU A 70 -10.65 16.30 21.23
C LEU A 70 -11.30 15.39 20.17
N VAL A 71 -12.63 15.43 20.07
CA VAL A 71 -13.36 14.65 19.05
C VAL A 71 -13.00 15.11 17.64
N ARG A 72 -12.99 16.43 17.38
CA ARG A 72 -12.59 16.99 16.07
C ARG A 72 -11.13 16.69 15.72
N LEU A 73 -10.24 16.76 16.70
CA LEU A 73 -8.82 16.40 16.55
C LEU A 73 -8.70 14.92 16.18
N ALA A 74 -9.36 14.03 16.92
CA ALA A 74 -9.32 12.60 16.67
C ALA A 74 -9.80 12.23 15.25
N GLU A 75 -10.91 12.85 14.80
CA GLU A 75 -11.44 12.68 13.45
C GLU A 75 -10.44 13.14 12.38
N VAL A 76 -9.92 14.37 12.48
CA VAL A 76 -8.99 14.95 11.49
C VAL A 76 -7.65 14.19 11.45
N LEU A 77 -7.18 13.72 12.61
CA LEU A 77 -5.94 12.97 12.75
C LEU A 77 -6.10 11.47 12.44
N ALA A 78 -7.33 11.05 12.15
CA ALA A 78 -7.74 9.66 11.94
C ALA A 78 -7.18 8.75 13.04
N CYS A 79 -7.49 9.06 14.30
CA CYS A 79 -7.13 8.30 15.50
C CYS A 79 -8.30 8.27 16.49
N GLN A 80 -8.20 7.51 17.57
CA GLN A 80 -9.21 7.50 18.64
C GLN A 80 -8.93 8.63 19.65
N VAL A 81 -9.96 9.07 20.38
CA VAL A 81 -9.76 10.02 21.49
C VAL A 81 -8.85 9.42 22.57
N ALA A 82 -8.92 8.11 22.79
CA ALA A 82 -8.01 7.38 23.69
C ALA A 82 -6.53 7.57 23.33
N ASP A 83 -6.20 7.59 22.03
CA ASP A 83 -4.83 7.84 21.54
C ASP A 83 -4.32 9.24 21.94
N LEU A 84 -5.22 10.24 21.97
CA LEU A 84 -4.90 11.61 22.36
C LEU A 84 -4.80 11.76 23.88
N LEU A 85 -5.55 10.96 24.63
CA LEU A 85 -5.52 10.93 26.08
C LEU A 85 -4.38 10.05 26.64
N GLY A 86 -3.67 9.30 25.78
CA GLY A 86 -2.63 8.37 26.21
C GLY A 86 -3.18 7.15 26.95
N ILE A 87 -4.41 6.75 26.65
CA ILE A 87 -5.09 5.60 27.26
C ILE A 87 -4.95 4.40 26.31
N GLY A 88 -4.46 3.28 26.83
CA GLY A 88 -4.26 2.05 26.05
C GLY A 88 -2.89 1.96 25.41
N ASP A 89 -2.70 0.94 24.57
CA ASP A 89 -1.44 0.69 23.90
C ASP A 89 -1.18 1.70 22.79
N VAL A 90 0.05 2.22 22.74
CA VAL A 90 0.46 3.16 21.70
C VAL A 90 0.67 2.41 20.40
N VAL A 91 -0.34 2.45 19.52
CA VAL A 91 -0.21 1.88 18.17
C VAL A 91 0.73 2.79 17.34
N PRO A 92 1.83 2.25 16.77
CA PRO A 92 2.71 3.04 15.93
C PRO A 92 1.95 3.55 14.69
N PRO A 93 2.34 4.69 14.11
CA PRO A 93 1.73 5.13 12.86
C PRO A 93 2.05 4.16 11.71
N PRO A 94 1.19 4.06 10.69
CA PRO A 94 1.49 3.28 9.49
C PRO A 94 2.73 3.85 8.78
N ARG A 95 3.64 2.95 8.43
CA ARG A 95 4.82 3.23 7.62
C ARG A 95 4.52 2.83 6.19
N PHE A 96 4.86 3.66 5.22
CA PHE A 96 4.61 3.38 3.82
C PHE A 96 5.94 3.33 3.08
N ALA A 97 5.98 2.67 1.93
CA ALA A 97 7.09 2.76 0.99
C ALA A 97 7.08 4.10 0.21
N PHE A 98 6.87 5.24 0.88
CA PHE A 98 6.85 6.58 0.25
C PHE A 98 8.21 7.00 -0.37
N ARG A 99 9.24 6.18 -0.18
CA ARG A 99 10.58 6.43 -0.70
C ARG A 99 10.61 6.40 -2.24
N SER A 100 9.74 5.64 -2.89
CA SER A 100 9.66 5.56 -4.36
C SER A 100 8.59 6.45 -5.03
N HIS A 101 7.53 6.86 -4.30
CA HIS A 101 6.49 7.76 -4.83
C HIS A 101 6.49 9.16 -4.18
N ALA A 102 7.33 10.06 -4.71
CA ALA A 102 7.53 11.41 -4.17
C ALA A 102 6.26 12.31 -4.15
N SER A 103 5.30 12.09 -5.03
CA SER A 103 4.05 12.87 -5.14
C SER A 103 3.08 12.61 -3.99
N LEU A 104 3.12 11.42 -3.37
CA LEU A 104 2.17 10.96 -2.35
C LEU A 104 2.55 11.37 -0.94
N ARG A 105 3.81 11.78 -0.74
CA ARG A 105 4.39 12.18 0.55
C ARG A 105 3.62 13.30 1.26
N LYS A 106 2.71 14.00 0.56
CA LYS A 106 2.01 15.19 1.07
C LYS A 106 0.50 15.00 1.26
N ASP A 107 -0.08 13.89 0.81
CA ASP A 107 -1.52 13.72 0.92
C ASP A 107 -1.91 13.04 2.23
N SER A 108 -2.26 13.87 3.21
CA SER A 108 -2.78 13.42 4.51
C SER A 108 -4.05 12.55 4.40
N SER A 109 -4.78 12.59 3.28
CA SER A 109 -6.00 11.78 3.10
C SER A 109 -5.69 10.29 2.92
N ILE A 110 -4.59 9.96 2.21
CA ILE A 110 -4.13 8.58 2.04
C ILE A 110 -3.71 8.00 3.39
N ILE A 111 -2.96 8.78 4.18
CA ILE A 111 -2.55 8.39 5.53
C ILE A 111 -3.79 8.20 6.42
N ALA A 112 -4.75 9.13 6.37
CA ALA A 112 -6.00 9.02 7.12
C ALA A 112 -6.78 7.74 6.76
N ALA A 113 -6.90 7.44 5.46
CA ALA A 113 -7.56 6.25 4.96
C ALA A 113 -6.87 4.99 5.48
N ALA A 114 -5.56 4.85 5.29
CA ALA A 114 -4.79 3.70 5.80
C ALA A 114 -5.01 3.49 7.31
N ARG A 115 -4.93 4.56 8.11
CA ARG A 115 -5.14 4.49 9.56
C ARG A 115 -6.53 4.01 9.93
N LYS A 116 -7.56 4.55 9.27
CA LYS A 116 -8.96 4.16 9.51
C LYS A 116 -9.17 2.69 9.16
N PHE A 117 -8.66 2.24 8.02
CA PHE A 117 -8.83 0.88 7.55
C PHE A 117 -8.03 -0.14 8.35
N LEU A 118 -6.76 0.13 8.68
CA LEU A 118 -5.96 -0.74 9.53
C LEU A 118 -6.62 -0.96 10.90
N ARG A 119 -7.18 0.10 11.49
CA ARG A 119 -7.97 -0.05 12.73
C ARG A 119 -9.22 -0.88 12.53
N ALA A 120 -10.02 -0.57 11.52
CA ALA A 120 -11.25 -1.33 11.25
C ALA A 120 -10.94 -2.82 11.02
N TYR A 121 -9.87 -3.13 10.27
CA TYR A 121 -9.39 -4.50 10.09
C TYR A 121 -9.00 -5.15 11.41
N ALA A 122 -8.21 -4.47 12.25
CA ALA A 122 -7.82 -4.98 13.56
C ALA A 122 -9.05 -5.31 14.44
N GLU A 123 -10.00 -4.37 14.53
CA GLU A 123 -11.22 -4.53 15.32
C GLU A 123 -12.08 -5.69 14.79
N ILE A 124 -12.32 -5.77 13.47
CA ILE A 124 -13.14 -6.83 12.90
C ILE A 124 -12.45 -8.20 13.05
N GLU A 125 -11.13 -8.29 12.78
CA GLU A 125 -10.37 -9.53 12.94
C GLU A 125 -10.38 -10.05 14.37
N GLU A 126 -10.30 -9.15 15.36
CA GLU A 126 -10.40 -9.48 16.78
C GLU A 126 -11.80 -9.98 17.13
N ILE A 127 -12.85 -9.24 16.77
CA ILE A 127 -14.25 -9.59 17.07
C ILE A 127 -14.64 -10.94 16.44
N THR A 128 -14.20 -11.18 15.20
CA THR A 128 -14.56 -12.39 14.46
C THR A 128 -13.63 -13.57 14.72
N GLY A 129 -12.47 -13.34 15.36
CA GLY A 129 -11.44 -14.36 15.57
C GLY A 129 -10.80 -14.86 14.27
N THR A 130 -10.80 -14.04 13.21
CA THR A 130 -10.37 -14.45 11.86
C THR A 130 -9.09 -13.73 11.42
N ARG A 131 -8.15 -13.48 12.34
CA ARG A 131 -6.88 -12.82 11.99
C ARG A 131 -6.20 -13.46 10.78
N LEU A 132 -5.79 -12.66 9.80
CA LEU A 132 -5.09 -13.17 8.62
C LEU A 132 -3.75 -13.81 9.00
N SER A 133 -3.31 -14.80 8.23
CA SER A 133 -2.04 -15.49 8.46
C SER A 133 -0.85 -14.60 8.12
N ASP A 134 0.25 -14.70 8.88
CA ASP A 134 1.48 -13.95 8.59
C ASP A 134 2.40 -14.64 7.56
N ARG A 135 1.81 -15.33 6.56
CA ARG A 135 2.56 -16.17 5.61
C ARG A 135 3.57 -15.39 4.81
N LEU A 136 3.31 -14.13 4.44
CA LEU A 136 4.23 -13.33 3.65
C LEU A 136 5.57 -13.10 4.35
N ARG A 137 5.59 -13.07 5.69
CA ARG A 137 6.80 -12.72 6.46
C ARG A 137 7.97 -13.67 6.23
N LYS A 138 7.70 -14.94 5.89
CA LYS A 138 8.76 -15.92 5.61
C LYS A 138 9.51 -15.64 4.30
N HIS A 139 8.93 -14.81 3.43
CA HIS A 139 9.47 -14.46 2.12
C HIS A 139 10.17 -13.11 2.10
N VAL A 140 10.04 -12.33 3.18
CA VAL A 140 10.61 -10.98 3.23
C VAL A 140 12.13 -11.05 3.14
N CYS A 141 12.67 -10.39 2.12
CA CYS A 141 14.10 -10.36 1.85
C CYS A 141 14.81 -9.43 2.84
N ASP A 142 15.90 -9.92 3.45
CA ASP A 142 16.77 -9.14 4.34
C ASP A 142 18.03 -8.62 3.59
N SER A 143 18.02 -8.65 2.24
CA SER A 143 19.18 -8.24 1.44
C SER A 143 19.24 -6.73 1.25
N ASN A 144 20.32 -6.13 1.76
CA ASN A 144 20.65 -4.73 1.51
C ASN A 144 21.32 -4.48 0.13
N GLY A 145 21.62 -5.52 -0.66
CA GLY A 145 22.26 -5.40 -1.99
C GLY A 145 21.31 -5.60 -3.19
N SER A 146 21.64 -4.99 -4.34
CA SER A 146 20.82 -5.06 -5.58
C SER A 146 20.55 -6.50 -5.98
N LEU A 147 19.28 -6.82 -6.21
CA LEU A 147 18.85 -8.17 -6.56
C LEU A 147 18.92 -8.36 -8.07
N LYS A 148 19.47 -9.49 -8.50
CA LYS A 148 19.46 -9.88 -9.91
C LYS A 148 18.08 -10.41 -10.28
N SER A 149 17.69 -10.27 -11.56
CA SER A 149 16.39 -10.74 -12.04
C SER A 149 16.10 -12.20 -11.67
N ARG A 150 17.09 -13.10 -11.77
CA ARG A 150 16.92 -14.51 -11.39
C ARG A 150 16.59 -14.72 -9.91
N GLU A 151 17.14 -13.90 -9.02
CA GLU A 151 16.86 -13.97 -7.58
C GLU A 151 15.43 -13.48 -7.30
N ILE A 152 15.02 -12.42 -8.00
CA ILE A 152 13.65 -11.89 -7.93
C ILE A 152 12.63 -12.91 -8.46
N GLU A 153 12.90 -13.57 -9.58
CA GLU A 153 12.01 -14.60 -10.13
C GLU A 153 11.87 -15.80 -9.18
N ALA A 154 12.96 -16.26 -8.55
CA ALA A 154 12.90 -17.33 -7.57
C ALA A 154 12.04 -16.96 -6.35
N LEU A 155 12.19 -15.74 -5.82
CA LEU A 155 11.35 -15.24 -4.72
C LEU A 155 9.88 -15.12 -5.14
N ALA A 156 9.62 -14.69 -6.38
CA ALA A 156 8.25 -14.64 -6.89
C ALA A 156 7.62 -16.03 -6.98
N ASP A 157 8.36 -17.03 -7.46
CA ASP A 157 7.91 -18.43 -7.52
C ASP A 157 7.65 -19.03 -6.12
N ASP A 158 8.53 -18.75 -5.15
CA ASP A 158 8.34 -19.19 -3.75
C ASP A 158 7.05 -18.59 -3.15
N VAL A 159 6.80 -17.29 -3.37
CA VAL A 159 5.56 -16.63 -2.90
C VAL A 159 4.34 -17.19 -3.61
N ARG A 160 4.43 -17.49 -4.92
CA ARG A 160 3.34 -18.12 -5.71
C ARG A 160 2.94 -19.48 -5.14
N GLN A 161 3.92 -20.32 -4.83
CA GLN A 161 3.67 -21.65 -4.27
C GLN A 161 2.88 -21.58 -2.96
N ASP A 162 3.16 -20.58 -2.13
CA ASP A 162 2.53 -20.44 -0.81
C ASP A 162 1.14 -19.81 -0.78
N CYS A 163 0.78 -19.07 -1.84
CA CYS A 163 -0.59 -18.60 -2.05
C CYS A 163 -1.44 -19.55 -2.90
N GLY A 164 -0.89 -20.69 -3.31
CA GLY A 164 -1.59 -21.70 -4.12
C GLY A 164 -1.72 -21.33 -5.60
N LEU A 165 -0.92 -20.37 -6.08
CA LEU A 165 -0.81 -20.06 -7.50
C LEU A 165 0.20 -21.01 -8.13
N HIS A 166 -0.29 -21.97 -8.90
CA HIS A 166 0.56 -22.93 -9.61
C HIS A 166 0.92 -22.41 -11.00
N ASP A 167 0.13 -22.77 -12.01
CA ASP A 167 0.51 -22.60 -13.41
C ASP A 167 -0.25 -21.45 -14.12
N CYS A 168 -1.17 -20.80 -13.41
CA CYS A 168 -1.97 -19.70 -13.93
C CYS A 168 -1.74 -18.40 -13.15
N GLY A 169 -2.28 -17.30 -13.67
CA GLY A 169 -2.34 -16.05 -12.92
C GLY A 169 -3.49 -16.04 -11.93
N PRO A 170 -3.57 -15.00 -11.08
CA PRO A 170 -4.59 -14.92 -10.05
C PRO A 170 -5.98 -14.68 -10.64
N GLU A 171 -6.95 -15.55 -10.33
CA GLU A 171 -8.37 -15.27 -10.61
C GLU A 171 -8.89 -14.09 -9.79
N ASN A 172 -8.42 -13.95 -8.55
CA ASN A 172 -8.67 -12.82 -7.67
C ASN A 172 -7.40 -12.44 -6.91
N ILE A 173 -6.72 -11.38 -7.36
CA ILE A 173 -5.48 -10.92 -6.72
C ILE A 173 -5.70 -10.42 -5.28
N ALA A 174 -6.89 -9.90 -4.93
CA ALA A 174 -7.16 -9.47 -3.56
C ALA A 174 -7.20 -10.67 -2.60
N SER A 175 -7.87 -11.76 -2.98
CA SER A 175 -7.86 -13.01 -2.20
C SER A 175 -6.47 -13.61 -2.07
N VAL A 176 -5.65 -13.53 -3.13
CA VAL A 176 -4.25 -13.98 -3.10
C VAL A 176 -3.44 -13.19 -2.07
N LEU A 177 -3.57 -11.86 -2.06
CA LEU A 177 -2.91 -10.99 -1.08
C LEU A 177 -3.40 -11.27 0.35
N GLU A 178 -4.71 -11.41 0.56
CA GLU A 178 -5.27 -11.72 1.88
C GLU A 178 -4.79 -13.09 2.40
N ASN A 179 -4.72 -14.11 1.53
CA ASN A 179 -4.16 -15.43 1.87
C ASN A 179 -2.69 -15.36 2.29
N LEU A 180 -1.94 -14.36 1.83
CA LEU A 180 -0.56 -14.09 2.23
C LEU A 180 -0.47 -13.28 3.54
N GLY A 181 -1.58 -12.70 4.02
CA GLY A 181 -1.61 -11.83 5.20
C GLY A 181 -1.69 -10.35 4.91
N VAL A 182 -1.85 -9.97 3.64
CA VAL A 182 -1.88 -8.59 3.17
C VAL A 182 -3.33 -8.15 2.98
N ARG A 183 -3.77 -7.19 3.78
CA ARG A 183 -5.13 -6.64 3.70
C ARG A 183 -5.25 -5.81 2.44
N CYS A 184 -6.40 -5.85 1.78
CA CYS A 184 -6.65 -5.09 0.58
C CYS A 184 -7.70 -4.01 0.82
N LEU A 185 -7.50 -2.86 0.18
CA LEU A 185 -8.45 -1.77 0.17
C LEU A 185 -8.51 -1.11 -1.21
N PHE A 186 -9.69 -0.91 -1.76
CA PHE A 186 -9.89 -0.11 -2.97
C PHE A 186 -10.24 1.33 -2.60
N VAL A 187 -9.49 2.30 -3.13
CA VAL A 187 -9.64 3.73 -2.82
C VAL A 187 -9.63 4.55 -4.10
N ASP A 188 -10.52 5.53 -4.21
CA ASP A 188 -10.33 6.63 -5.15
C ASP A 188 -9.34 7.65 -4.56
N PHE A 189 -8.11 7.61 -5.05
CA PHE A 189 -7.04 8.47 -4.55
C PHE A 189 -7.19 9.95 -4.95
N GLY A 190 -8.15 10.33 -5.80
CA GLY A 190 -8.37 11.70 -6.27
C GLY A 190 -7.21 12.34 -7.06
N SER A 191 -6.03 11.73 -7.04
CA SER A 191 -4.80 12.13 -7.70
C SER A 191 -4.54 11.24 -8.92
N SER A 192 -4.10 11.85 -10.01
CA SER A 192 -3.70 11.14 -11.22
C SER A 192 -2.35 10.46 -11.01
N GLY A 193 -2.24 9.19 -11.42
CA GLY A 193 -0.95 8.48 -11.50
C GLY A 193 -0.62 7.50 -10.37
N LEU A 194 -1.44 7.40 -9.31
CA LEU A 194 -1.27 6.37 -8.28
C LEU A 194 -2.22 5.18 -8.50
N ASP A 195 -1.70 3.98 -8.71
CA ASP A 195 -2.56 2.80 -8.87
C ASP A 195 -2.53 1.84 -7.67
N GLY A 196 -1.50 1.93 -6.84
CA GLY A 196 -1.33 1.14 -5.62
C GLY A 196 -0.41 1.85 -4.63
N ILE A 197 -0.57 1.55 -3.34
CA ILE A 197 0.39 1.89 -2.29
C ILE A 197 0.26 0.93 -1.11
N SER A 198 1.39 0.49 -0.57
CA SER A 198 1.44 -0.36 0.61
C SER A 198 1.82 0.37 1.90
N ALA A 199 1.31 -0.15 3.01
CA ALA A 199 1.57 0.32 4.37
C ALA A 199 1.77 -0.85 5.34
N ILE A 200 2.62 -0.65 6.35
CA ILE A 200 2.86 -1.58 7.46
C ILE A 200 2.59 -0.85 8.78
N GLN A 201 1.74 -1.41 9.63
CA GLN A 201 1.46 -0.91 10.98
C GLN A 201 1.51 -2.05 11.99
N GLY A 202 2.48 -1.99 12.92
CA GLY A 202 2.73 -3.10 13.82
C GLY A 202 3.04 -4.35 13.00
N ASP A 203 2.19 -5.37 13.12
CA ASP A 203 2.29 -6.59 12.35
C ASP A 203 1.43 -6.68 11.09
N MET A 204 0.47 -5.76 10.93
CA MET A 204 -0.43 -5.73 9.79
C MET A 204 0.23 -5.12 8.56
N MET A 205 0.00 -5.75 7.41
CA MET A 205 0.31 -5.23 6.09
C MET A 205 -0.99 -4.89 5.38
N LEU A 206 -1.01 -3.74 4.70
CA LEU A 206 -2.13 -3.23 3.93
C LEU A 206 -1.64 -2.78 2.56
N THR A 207 -2.34 -3.20 1.51
CA THR A 207 -2.20 -2.65 0.16
C THR A 207 -3.48 -1.90 -0.20
N MET A 208 -3.33 -0.63 -0.54
CA MET A 208 -4.39 0.24 -1.04
C MET A 208 -4.28 0.31 -2.55
N LEU A 209 -5.31 -0.07 -3.28
CA LEU A 209 -5.37 -0.12 -4.74
C LEU A 209 -6.36 0.90 -5.26
N ARG A 210 -6.13 1.40 -6.48
CA ARG A 210 -7.06 2.35 -7.10
C ARG A 210 -8.39 1.66 -7.34
N ASP A 211 -9.47 2.28 -6.88
CA ASP A 211 -10.81 1.88 -7.29
C ASP A 211 -11.05 2.32 -8.74
N SER A 212 -10.83 1.42 -9.69
CA SER A 212 -11.08 1.65 -11.11
C SER A 212 -11.95 0.54 -11.69
N GLN A 213 -12.94 0.97 -12.49
CA GLN A 213 -13.80 0.09 -13.29
C GLN A 213 -13.21 -0.18 -14.68
N ARG A 214 -12.09 0.48 -15.04
CA ARG A 214 -11.40 0.36 -16.32
C ARG A 214 -9.97 -0.13 -16.12
N ASN A 215 -9.46 -0.92 -17.07
CA ASN A 215 -8.09 -1.46 -17.08
C ASN A 215 -7.79 -2.26 -15.82
N MET A 216 -8.60 -3.29 -15.58
CA MET A 216 -8.50 -4.13 -14.39
C MET A 216 -7.12 -4.77 -14.24
N GLU A 217 -6.53 -5.12 -15.37
CA GLU A 217 -5.19 -5.68 -15.49
C GLU A 217 -4.11 -4.77 -14.92
N ARG A 218 -4.32 -3.45 -15.01
CA ARG A 218 -3.41 -2.48 -14.40
C ARG A 218 -3.49 -2.56 -12.88
N ILE A 219 -4.68 -2.75 -12.32
CA ILE A 219 -4.86 -2.92 -10.88
C ILE A 219 -4.27 -4.25 -10.41
N ILE A 220 -4.44 -5.33 -11.18
CA ILE A 220 -3.80 -6.64 -10.90
C ILE A 220 -2.28 -6.50 -10.88
N PHE A 221 -1.71 -5.82 -11.89
CA PHE A 221 -0.27 -5.58 -11.94
C PHE A 221 0.20 -4.69 -10.78
N SER A 222 -0.52 -3.63 -10.45
CA SER A 222 -0.21 -2.78 -9.31
C SER A 222 -0.25 -3.54 -7.99
N ALA A 223 -1.22 -4.44 -7.79
CA ALA A 223 -1.28 -5.27 -6.59
C ALA A 223 -0.06 -6.20 -6.46
N ALA A 224 0.38 -6.83 -7.56
CA ALA A 224 1.60 -7.63 -7.56
C ALA A 224 2.88 -6.79 -7.40
N HIS A 225 2.90 -5.57 -7.92
CA HIS A 225 3.99 -4.61 -7.74
C HIS A 225 4.13 -4.18 -6.28
N GLU A 226 3.01 -3.86 -5.64
CA GLU A 226 2.94 -3.55 -4.21
C GLU A 226 3.38 -4.73 -3.33
N LEU A 227 2.98 -5.95 -3.70
CA LEU A 227 3.48 -7.17 -3.06
C LEU A 227 5.01 -7.29 -3.21
N GLY A 228 5.55 -6.96 -4.39
CA GLY A 228 6.99 -6.91 -4.63
C GLY A 228 7.72 -5.96 -3.67
N HIS A 229 7.15 -4.79 -3.37
CA HIS A 229 7.72 -3.91 -2.35
C HIS A 229 7.69 -4.52 -0.94
N LEU A 230 6.59 -5.17 -0.56
CA LEU A 230 6.48 -5.82 0.76
C LEU A 230 7.49 -6.98 0.92
N VAL A 231 7.76 -7.71 -0.17
CA VAL A 231 8.69 -8.85 -0.17
C VAL A 231 10.14 -8.39 -0.28
N LEU A 232 10.48 -7.58 -1.28
CA LEU A 232 11.86 -7.26 -1.62
C LEU A 232 12.42 -6.08 -0.83
N HIS A 233 11.56 -5.18 -0.34
CA HIS A 233 11.97 -3.86 0.13
C HIS A 233 11.41 -3.47 1.52
N PRO A 234 11.45 -4.35 2.54
CA PRO A 234 10.89 -4.07 3.86
C PRO A 234 11.53 -2.85 4.54
N HIS A 235 12.80 -2.58 4.25
CA HIS A 235 13.56 -1.42 4.76
C HIS A 235 13.06 -0.08 4.24
N LEU A 236 12.24 -0.04 3.18
CA LEU A 236 11.65 1.19 2.67
C LEU A 236 10.47 1.68 3.53
N PHE A 237 9.83 0.78 4.27
CA PHE A 237 8.69 1.11 5.13
C PHE A 237 9.19 1.69 6.44
N THR A 238 9.61 2.94 6.45
CA THR A 238 10.12 3.61 7.68
C THR A 238 9.36 4.89 7.96
N ALA A 239 9.53 5.43 9.17
CA ALA A 239 9.02 6.75 9.52
C ALA A 239 9.87 7.89 8.93
N ASP A 240 11.07 7.57 8.42
CA ASP A 240 12.01 8.53 7.85
C ASP A 240 11.89 8.56 6.32
N ASP A 241 11.90 9.77 5.76
CA ASP A 241 11.70 10.08 4.34
C ASP A 241 13.00 10.41 3.60
N GLY A 242 14.16 10.25 4.24
CA GLY A 242 15.46 10.47 3.63
C GLY A 242 15.60 9.76 2.28
N LYS A 243 16.23 10.43 1.31
CA LYS A 243 16.61 9.77 0.05
C LYS A 243 17.62 8.68 0.36
N LEU A 244 17.37 7.47 -0.15
CA LEU A 244 18.42 6.48 -0.28
C LEU A 244 19.21 6.84 -1.53
N GLU A 245 20.47 7.22 -1.36
CA GLU A 245 21.40 7.44 -2.46
C GLU A 245 22.26 6.19 -2.64
N ASP A 246 21.62 5.03 -2.80
CA ASP A 246 22.30 3.75 -3.03
C ASP A 246 22.37 3.36 -4.51
N GLY A 247 21.72 4.14 -5.40
CA GLY A 247 21.68 3.89 -6.84
C GLY A 247 20.81 2.71 -7.27
N ARG A 248 20.04 2.11 -6.36
CA ARG A 248 19.12 1.01 -6.68
C ARG A 248 17.85 1.51 -7.36
N ASP A 249 17.34 0.69 -8.27
CA ASP A 249 16.07 0.91 -8.95
C ASP A 249 14.99 -0.01 -8.35
N TYR A 250 14.51 0.37 -7.18
CA TYR A 250 13.46 -0.36 -6.43
C TYR A 250 12.18 -0.57 -7.24
N GLU A 251 11.84 0.37 -8.12
CA GLU A 251 10.67 0.28 -9.00
C GLU A 251 10.87 -0.79 -10.07
N LYS A 252 12.07 -0.87 -10.65
CA LYS A 252 12.42 -1.94 -11.59
C LYS A 252 12.45 -3.31 -10.92
N GLU A 253 13.00 -3.42 -9.71
CA GLU A 253 12.99 -4.66 -8.92
C GLU A 253 11.53 -5.10 -8.64
N ALA A 254 10.66 -4.19 -8.20
CA ALA A 254 9.23 -4.47 -7.96
C ALA A 254 8.46 -4.82 -9.24
N ASN A 255 8.74 -4.15 -10.37
CA ASN A 255 8.14 -4.50 -11.67
C ASN A 255 8.56 -5.89 -12.16
N THR A 256 9.84 -6.25 -11.95
CA THR A 256 10.36 -7.58 -12.28
C THR A 256 9.65 -8.63 -11.43
N PHE A 257 9.50 -8.38 -10.13
CA PHE A 257 8.73 -9.24 -9.23
C PHE A 257 7.29 -9.40 -9.69
N ALA A 258 6.58 -8.30 -9.96
CA ALA A 258 5.18 -8.33 -10.39
C ALA A 258 4.98 -9.16 -11.65
N GLY A 259 5.86 -8.97 -12.65
CA GLY A 259 5.82 -9.73 -13.90
C GLY A 259 6.03 -11.23 -13.68
N ALA A 260 7.04 -11.61 -12.90
CA ALA A 260 7.33 -13.01 -12.58
C ALA A 260 6.25 -13.65 -11.70
N PHE A 261 5.76 -12.91 -10.70
CA PHE A 261 4.71 -13.35 -9.79
C PHE A 261 3.39 -13.58 -10.50
N LEU A 262 3.05 -12.79 -11.52
CA LEU A 262 1.82 -12.98 -12.27
C LEU A 262 1.97 -13.98 -13.43
N VAL A 263 3.16 -14.05 -14.03
CA VAL A 263 3.47 -14.87 -15.21
C VAL A 263 4.79 -15.62 -14.97
N PRO A 264 4.74 -16.82 -14.36
CA PRO A 264 5.93 -17.60 -14.04
C PRO A 264 6.67 -18.00 -15.31
N GLY A 265 7.98 -17.79 -15.32
CA GLY A 265 8.78 -17.89 -16.54
C GLY A 265 8.84 -19.29 -17.14
N ASN A 266 8.98 -20.31 -16.28
CA ASN A 266 9.01 -21.71 -16.68
C ASN A 266 7.71 -22.13 -17.38
N GLU A 267 6.57 -21.74 -16.82
CA GLU A 267 5.26 -22.10 -17.36
C GLU A 267 4.93 -21.33 -18.63
N LEU A 268 5.26 -20.04 -18.69
CA LEU A 268 5.14 -19.25 -19.92
C LEU A 268 5.96 -19.88 -21.05
N ALA A 269 7.21 -20.27 -20.79
CA ALA A 269 8.06 -20.93 -21.78
C ALA A 269 7.51 -22.31 -22.18
N ARG A 270 7.00 -23.09 -21.21
CA ARG A 270 6.38 -24.40 -21.46
C ARG A 270 5.20 -24.27 -22.42
N ILE A 271 4.21 -23.44 -22.09
CA ILE A 271 3.03 -23.19 -22.93
C ILE A 271 3.45 -22.65 -24.31
N TRP A 272 4.40 -21.70 -24.34
CA TRP A 272 4.87 -21.09 -25.58
C TRP A 272 5.38 -22.13 -26.59
N HIS A 273 6.14 -23.12 -26.12
CA HIS A 273 6.74 -24.16 -26.96
C HIS A 273 5.82 -25.36 -27.21
N GLU A 274 5.18 -25.90 -26.17
CA GLU A 274 4.35 -27.11 -26.26
C GLU A 274 3.09 -26.86 -27.09
N ASP A 275 2.42 -25.72 -26.89
CA ASP A 275 1.23 -25.33 -27.66
C ASP A 275 1.60 -24.66 -28.99
N ARG A 276 2.90 -24.56 -29.30
CA ARG A 276 3.45 -23.99 -30.53
C ARG A 276 3.00 -22.55 -30.79
N LEU A 277 2.80 -21.77 -29.74
CA LEU A 277 2.36 -20.37 -29.83
C LEU A 277 3.34 -19.50 -30.63
N TYR A 278 4.63 -19.84 -30.62
CA TYR A 278 5.65 -19.20 -31.46
C TYR A 278 5.39 -19.26 -32.97
N ARG A 279 4.47 -20.12 -33.43
CA ARG A 279 4.06 -20.23 -34.85
C ARG A 279 2.85 -19.36 -35.19
N LEU A 280 2.18 -18.79 -34.20
CA LEU A 280 1.03 -17.92 -34.39
C LEU A 280 1.48 -16.47 -34.54
N PRO A 281 0.69 -15.60 -35.20
CA PRO A 281 0.88 -14.17 -35.07
C PRO A 281 0.86 -13.78 -33.59
N LEU A 282 1.86 -13.00 -33.16
CA LEU A 282 2.08 -12.67 -31.73
C LEU A 282 0.81 -12.14 -31.05
N PHE A 283 0.00 -11.36 -31.76
CA PHE A 283 -1.28 -10.85 -31.26
C PHE A 283 -2.20 -11.98 -30.77
N HIS A 284 -2.36 -13.05 -31.56
CA HIS A 284 -3.20 -14.18 -31.19
C HIS A 284 -2.57 -15.05 -30.10
N ALA A 285 -1.26 -15.25 -30.13
CA ALA A 285 -0.54 -15.96 -29.07
C ALA A 285 -0.74 -15.29 -27.71
N LEU A 286 -0.59 -13.96 -27.65
CA LEU A 286 -0.80 -13.18 -26.44
C LEU A 286 -2.26 -13.20 -25.96
N LEU A 287 -3.25 -13.22 -26.86
CA LEU A 287 -4.65 -13.39 -26.46
C LEU A 287 -4.93 -14.76 -25.83
N ILE A 288 -4.27 -15.82 -26.31
CA ILE A 288 -4.36 -17.16 -25.69
C ILE A 288 -3.74 -17.11 -24.29
N LEU A 289 -2.52 -16.58 -24.17
CA LEU A 289 -1.83 -16.45 -22.88
C LEU A 289 -2.59 -15.57 -21.89
N LYS A 290 -3.28 -14.52 -22.36
CA LYS A 290 -4.12 -13.65 -21.54
C LYS A 290 -5.25 -14.41 -20.84
N ARG A 291 -5.79 -15.46 -21.48
CA ARG A 291 -6.83 -16.33 -20.89
C ARG A 291 -6.27 -17.32 -19.87
N VAL A 292 -4.96 -17.59 -19.90
CA VAL A 292 -4.29 -18.45 -18.92
C VAL A 292 -3.83 -17.64 -17.70
N PHE A 293 -3.20 -16.50 -17.95
CA PHE A 293 -2.55 -15.71 -16.90
C PHE A 293 -3.42 -14.57 -16.36
N HIS A 294 -4.56 -14.23 -16.98
CA HIS A 294 -5.46 -13.19 -16.49
C HIS A 294 -4.75 -11.85 -16.19
N VAL A 295 -3.81 -11.46 -17.06
CA VAL A 295 -3.06 -10.20 -16.97
C VAL A 295 -3.26 -9.33 -18.21
N SER A 296 -2.60 -8.17 -18.26
CA SER A 296 -2.62 -7.33 -19.46
C SER A 296 -1.85 -7.98 -20.60
N TYR A 297 -2.34 -7.73 -21.81
CA TYR A 297 -1.66 -8.03 -23.05
C TYR A 297 -0.23 -7.44 -23.07
N TRP A 298 -0.05 -6.27 -22.46
CA TRP A 298 1.25 -5.61 -22.28
C TRP A 298 2.17 -6.37 -21.33
N CYS A 299 1.68 -6.83 -20.17
CA CYS A 299 2.47 -7.62 -19.22
C CYS A 299 3.05 -8.87 -19.89
N LEU A 300 2.23 -9.59 -20.66
CA LEU A 300 2.67 -10.78 -21.39
C LEU A 300 3.73 -10.46 -22.45
N PHE A 301 3.57 -9.37 -23.19
CA PHE A 301 4.58 -8.95 -24.15
C PHE A 301 5.92 -8.64 -23.50
N TYR A 302 5.91 -7.90 -22.38
CA TYR A 302 7.14 -7.64 -21.63
C TYR A 302 7.76 -8.94 -21.09
N ARG A 303 6.96 -9.85 -20.56
CA ARG A 303 7.47 -11.15 -20.08
C ARG A 303 8.07 -12.02 -21.18
N LEU A 304 7.46 -12.08 -22.36
CA LEU A 304 8.07 -12.77 -23.50
C LEU A 304 9.42 -12.15 -23.90
N ARG A 305 9.56 -10.82 -23.79
CA ARG A 305 10.83 -10.14 -24.06
C ARG A 305 11.87 -10.40 -22.98
N ASP A 306 11.48 -10.36 -21.71
CA ASP A 306 12.36 -10.62 -20.57
C ASP A 306 12.94 -12.05 -20.62
N LEU A 307 12.15 -13.00 -21.14
CA LEU A 307 12.55 -14.40 -21.34
C LEU A 307 13.14 -14.69 -22.73
N GLU A 308 13.35 -13.67 -23.55
CA GLU A 308 13.91 -13.78 -24.91
C GLU A 308 13.11 -14.71 -25.85
N LEU A 309 11.80 -14.88 -25.60
CA LEU A 309 10.88 -15.68 -26.42
C LEU A 309 10.36 -14.92 -27.65
N THR A 310 10.58 -13.60 -27.70
CA THR A 310 10.29 -12.73 -28.84
C THR A 310 11.34 -11.62 -28.96
N ASP A 311 11.75 -11.31 -30.20
CA ASP A 311 12.65 -10.22 -30.54
C ASP A 311 11.89 -8.95 -31.00
N LEU A 312 10.55 -9.00 -31.02
CA LEU A 312 9.72 -7.92 -31.54
C LEU A 312 9.90 -6.65 -30.70
N GLN A 313 10.27 -5.57 -31.38
CA GLN A 313 10.49 -4.28 -30.73
C GLN A 313 9.17 -3.62 -30.35
N TYR A 314 9.18 -2.88 -29.23
CA TYR A 314 7.99 -2.21 -28.68
C TYR A 314 7.24 -1.32 -29.69
N ALA A 315 7.97 -0.58 -30.53
CA ALA A 315 7.37 0.26 -31.56
C ALA A 315 6.59 -0.55 -32.62
N ALA A 316 7.16 -1.68 -33.06
CA ALA A 316 6.51 -2.58 -34.00
C ALA A 316 5.29 -3.26 -33.35
N PHE A 317 5.43 -3.67 -32.09
CA PHE A 317 4.33 -4.25 -31.31
C PHE A 317 3.12 -3.31 -31.19
N ILE A 318 3.34 -2.02 -30.89
CA ILE A 318 2.28 -1.00 -30.86
C ILE A 318 1.58 -0.89 -32.21
N ASN A 319 2.36 -0.85 -33.31
CA ASN A 319 1.80 -0.70 -34.65
C ASN A 319 0.98 -1.93 -35.06
N HIS A 320 1.48 -3.15 -34.78
CA HIS A 320 0.73 -4.38 -35.02
C HIS A 320 -0.57 -4.40 -34.21
N THR A 321 -0.50 -4.08 -32.92
CA THR A 321 -1.68 -4.05 -32.03
C THR A 321 -2.73 -3.07 -32.54
N LYS A 322 -2.32 -1.85 -32.93
CA LYS A 322 -3.22 -0.86 -33.54
C LYS A 322 -3.87 -1.38 -34.82
N ALA A 323 -3.10 -2.02 -35.70
CA ALA A 323 -3.61 -2.57 -36.94
C ALA A 323 -4.67 -3.64 -36.69
N TYR A 324 -4.40 -4.57 -35.76
CA TYR A 324 -5.37 -5.61 -35.35
C TYR A 324 -6.63 -5.03 -34.71
N MET A 325 -6.50 -3.96 -33.92
CA MET A 325 -7.65 -3.29 -33.27
C MET A 325 -8.38 -2.29 -34.18
N GLY A 326 -7.92 -2.07 -35.41
CA GLY A 326 -8.50 -1.08 -36.33
C GLY A 326 -8.34 0.38 -35.86
N ILE A 327 -7.36 0.65 -34.99
CA ILE A 327 -7.13 1.98 -34.42
C ILE A 327 -6.16 2.76 -35.30
N THR A 328 -6.58 3.93 -35.77
CA THR A 328 -5.74 4.85 -36.54
C THR A 328 -5.29 6.03 -35.68
N GLY A 329 -4.07 6.53 -35.91
CA GLY A 329 -3.55 7.72 -35.21
C GLY A 329 -3.00 7.49 -33.80
N LYS A 330 -3.07 8.53 -32.96
CA LYS A 330 -2.55 8.52 -31.59
C LYS A 330 -3.55 7.82 -30.66
N ALA A 331 -3.07 6.88 -29.87
CA ALA A 331 -3.83 6.18 -28.85
C ALA A 331 -2.95 6.05 -27.60
N ARG A 332 -3.56 6.08 -26.41
CA ARG A 332 -2.82 5.79 -25.17
C ARG A 332 -2.72 4.28 -25.03
N VAL A 333 -1.69 3.80 -24.32
CA VAL A 333 -1.48 2.35 -24.09
C VAL A 333 -2.71 1.69 -23.46
N GLN A 334 -3.37 2.38 -22.53
CA GLN A 334 -4.62 1.95 -21.91
C GLN A 334 -5.80 1.79 -22.89
N ASP A 335 -5.76 2.44 -24.05
CA ASP A 335 -6.79 2.30 -25.09
C ASP A 335 -6.43 1.16 -26.07
N LEU A 336 -5.26 0.54 -25.88
CA LEU A 336 -4.70 -0.55 -26.69
C LEU A 336 -4.64 -1.87 -25.89
N GLU A 337 -5.63 -2.14 -25.05
CA GLU A 337 -5.79 -3.42 -24.36
C GLU A 337 -6.85 -4.25 -25.11
N PRO A 338 -6.45 -5.30 -25.85
CA PRO A 338 -7.39 -6.21 -26.51
C PRO A 338 -8.10 -7.09 -25.48
N GLU A 339 -9.40 -7.32 -25.68
CA GLU A 339 -10.24 -8.15 -24.78
C GLU A 339 -10.04 -7.81 -23.29
N PRO A 340 -10.28 -6.56 -22.84
CA PRO A 340 -10.06 -6.18 -21.44
C PRO A 340 -10.81 -7.10 -20.47
N LEU A 341 -10.18 -7.46 -19.36
CA LEU A 341 -10.79 -8.29 -18.33
C LEU A 341 -12.05 -7.61 -17.76
N GLU A 342 -13.09 -8.42 -17.57
CA GLU A 342 -14.32 -7.95 -16.95
C GLU A 342 -14.08 -7.53 -15.50
N THR A 343 -14.84 -6.54 -15.03
CA THR A 343 -14.64 -5.95 -13.70
C THR A 343 -14.81 -6.95 -12.55
N ARG A 344 -15.56 -8.04 -12.77
CA ARG A 344 -15.72 -9.12 -11.76
C ARG A 344 -14.41 -9.89 -11.46
N ALA A 345 -13.36 -9.74 -12.27
CA ALA A 345 -12.07 -10.40 -12.04
C ALA A 345 -11.34 -9.86 -10.78
N LEU A 346 -11.66 -8.64 -10.34
CA LEU A 346 -11.50 -8.29 -8.94
C LEU A 346 -12.85 -8.45 -8.30
N TYR A 347 -13.10 -9.56 -7.61
CA TYR A 347 -14.13 -9.53 -6.58
C TYR A 347 -13.70 -8.46 -5.58
N ARG A 348 -14.30 -7.28 -5.73
CA ARG A 348 -14.10 -6.09 -4.88
C ARG A 348 -14.54 -6.33 -3.45
N THR A 349 -15.26 -7.43 -3.23
CA THR A 349 -15.58 -7.99 -1.93
C THR A 349 -14.29 -8.40 -1.24
N THR A 350 -13.79 -7.52 -0.37
CA THR A 350 -12.99 -7.98 0.78
C THR A 350 -13.82 -9.02 1.54
N ARG A 351 -13.17 -9.89 2.31
CA ARG A 351 -13.85 -10.95 3.08
C ARG A 351 -14.96 -10.49 4.06
N PHE A 352 -15.17 -9.19 4.22
CA PHE A 352 -16.14 -8.58 5.12
C PHE A 352 -17.29 -7.85 4.40
N GLU A 353 -17.39 -7.95 3.07
CA GLU A 353 -18.60 -7.54 2.32
C GLU A 353 -19.67 -8.63 2.27
#